data_AF-K1R477-F1
#
_entry.id   AF-K1R477-F1
#
_cell.length_a   1.000
_cell.length_b   1.000
_cell.length_c   1.000
_cell.angle_alpha   90.00
_cell.angle_beta   90.00
_cell.angle_gamma   90.00
#
_symmetry.space_group_name_H-M   'P 1'
#
loop_
_entity.id
_entity.type
_entity.pdbx_description
1 polymer ?
#
loop_
_entity_poly.entity_id
_entity_poly.type
_entity_poly.pdbx_seq_one_letter_code
_entity_poly.pdbx_strand_id
1 'polypeptide(L)'
;KWGEPPYKTNGDIQPILLTEKLVLQCGFNQLDDYTFDNDEMEITQDWDDQTVYYITTHANEYTVSGHRIEYLHQLQNAYFCLSGGKELEVNL
;
A
#
# COMPACT_ATOMS: atom_id res chain seq x y z
N LYS A 1 14.87 40.09 -4.49
CA LYS A 1 13.81 39.19 -3.96
C LYS A 1 14.29 37.78 -4.20
N TRP A 2 14.63 37.03 -3.15
CA TRP A 2 15.00 35.63 -3.27
C TRP A 2 13.71 34.86 -3.61
N GLY A 3 13.70 34.11 -4.71
CA GLY A 3 12.57 33.27 -5.09
C GLY A 3 12.35 32.16 -4.06
N GLU A 4 11.15 31.59 -4.03
CA GLU A 4 10.86 30.46 -3.15
C GLU A 4 11.83 29.31 -3.42
N PRO A 5 12.27 28.59 -2.37
CA PRO A 5 13.17 27.46 -2.54
C PRO A 5 12.51 26.39 -3.43
N PRO A 6 13.28 25.70 -4.29
CA PRO A 6 12.75 24.71 -5.22
C PRO A 6 12.31 23.40 -4.55
N TYR A 7 12.42 23.31 -3.21
CA TYR A 7 12.09 22.12 -2.44
C TYR A 7 10.91 22.39 -1.52
N LYS A 8 10.05 21.37 -1.39
CA LYS A 8 8.93 21.35 -0.46
C LYS A 8 9.43 21.58 0.97
N THR A 9 8.76 22.47 1.70
CA THR A 9 9.06 22.70 3.12
C THR A 9 8.51 21.55 3.97
N ASN A 10 8.93 21.42 5.23
CA ASN A 10 8.44 20.35 6.12
C ASN A 10 6.90 20.34 6.28
N GLY A 11 6.20 21.46 6.02
CA GLY A 11 4.74 21.50 6.02
C GLY A 11 4.08 20.87 4.78
N ASP A 12 4.81 20.77 3.67
CA ASP A 12 4.32 20.28 2.38
C ASP A 12 4.56 18.77 2.17
N ILE A 13 5.27 18.13 3.10
CA ILE A 13 5.48 16.68 3.12
C ILE A 13 4.23 16.06 3.73
N GLN A 14 3.45 15.39 2.89
CA GLN A 14 2.26 14.65 3.30
C GLN A 14 2.47 13.17 2.94
N PRO A 15 1.94 12.22 3.74
CA PRO A 15 1.95 10.81 3.38
C PRO A 15 1.34 10.59 1.99
N ILE A 16 1.95 9.72 1.21
CA ILE A 16 1.42 9.34 -0.11
C ILE A 16 0.26 8.38 0.13
N LEU A 17 -0.94 8.77 -0.30
CA LEU A 17 -2.13 7.92 -0.24
C LEU A 17 -1.89 6.66 -1.07
N LEU A 18 -2.24 5.50 -0.50
CA LEU A 18 -2.23 4.23 -1.21
C LEU A 18 -3.43 4.22 -2.16
N THR A 19 -3.14 4.11 -3.45
CA THR A 19 -4.16 4.03 -4.50
C THR A 19 -4.01 2.71 -5.23
N GLU A 20 -5.07 2.25 -5.88
CA GLU A 20 -5.03 1.03 -6.70
C GLU A 20 -3.89 1.07 -7.73
N LYS A 21 -3.70 2.22 -8.39
CA LYS A 21 -2.58 2.42 -9.31
C LYS A 21 -1.23 2.15 -8.64
N LEU A 22 -1.01 2.66 -7.42
CA LEU A 22 0.24 2.43 -6.70
C LEU A 22 0.37 0.97 -6.26
N VAL A 23 -0.72 0.32 -5.84
CA VAL A 23 -0.73 -1.12 -5.50
C VAL A 23 -0.23 -1.94 -6.69
N LEU A 24 -0.78 -1.71 -7.88
CA LEU A 24 -0.35 -2.37 -9.12
C LEU A 24 1.11 -2.03 -9.48
N GLN A 25 1.53 -0.77 -9.31
CA GLN A 25 2.92 -0.35 -9.52
C GLN A 25 3.91 -0.97 -8.54
N CYS A 26 3.45 -1.42 -7.37
CA CYS A 26 4.23 -2.17 -6.37
C CYS A 26 4.32 -3.67 -6.68
N GLY A 27 3.86 -4.11 -7.85
CA GLY A 27 3.94 -5.51 -8.28
C GLY A 27 2.84 -6.40 -7.74
N PHE A 28 1.76 -5.84 -7.20
CA PHE A 28 0.58 -6.61 -6.85
C PHE A 28 -0.25 -6.93 -8.09
N ASN A 29 -0.78 -8.15 -8.15
CA ASN A 29 -1.75 -8.60 -9.13
C ASN A 29 -3.14 -8.55 -8.52
N GLN A 30 -4.12 -8.14 -9.33
CA GLN A 30 -5.52 -8.18 -8.92
C GLN A 30 -6.05 -9.61 -9.04
N LEU A 31 -6.58 -10.15 -7.95
CA LEU A 31 -7.19 -11.48 -7.89
C LEU A 31 -8.70 -11.44 -8.15
N ASP A 32 -9.37 -10.45 -7.57
CA ASP A 32 -10.80 -10.20 -7.73
C ASP A 32 -11.09 -8.68 -7.65
N ASP A 33 -12.36 -8.30 -7.55
CA ASP A 33 -12.79 -6.89 -7.53
C ASP A 33 -12.13 -6.05 -6.42
N TYR A 34 -11.69 -6.67 -5.31
CA TYR A 34 -11.16 -5.97 -4.15
C TYR A 34 -9.84 -6.53 -3.61
N THR A 35 -9.41 -7.72 -4.05
CA THR A 35 -8.24 -8.42 -3.51
C THR A 35 -7.05 -8.35 -4.45
N PHE A 36 -5.88 -8.08 -3.87
CA PHE A 36 -4.60 -7.97 -4.56
C PHE A 36 -3.52 -8.80 -3.84
N ASP A 37 -2.67 -9.51 -4.58
CA ASP A 37 -1.55 -10.27 -4.02
C ASP A 37 -0.22 -9.99 -4.72
N ASN A 38 0.91 -10.31 -4.08
CA ASN A 38 2.22 -10.28 -4.72
C ASN A 38 3.14 -11.45 -4.30
N ASP A 39 2.54 -12.63 -4.11
CA ASP A 39 3.13 -13.86 -3.54
C ASP A 39 3.57 -13.76 -2.07
N GLU A 40 4.09 -12.61 -1.63
CA GLU A 40 4.59 -12.41 -0.25
C GLU A 40 3.48 -11.96 0.70
N MET A 41 2.53 -11.17 0.21
CA MET A 41 1.39 -10.70 0.98
C MET A 41 0.17 -10.45 0.10
N GLU A 42 -0.97 -10.38 0.77
CA GLU A 42 -2.25 -10.04 0.18
C GLU A 42 -2.84 -8.82 0.88
N ILE A 43 -3.53 -7.98 0.12
CA ILE A 43 -4.30 -6.86 0.63
C ILE A 43 -5.69 -6.86 0.00
N THR A 44 -6.70 -6.45 0.79
CA THR A 44 -8.07 -6.27 0.33
C THR A 44 -8.46 -4.81 0.48
N GLN A 45 -9.05 -4.23 -0.56
CA GLN A 45 -9.63 -2.90 -0.55
C GLN A 45 -10.99 -2.92 0.18
N ASP A 46 -11.27 -1.91 1.00
CA ASP A 46 -12.56 -1.78 1.67
C ASP A 46 -13.69 -1.60 0.64
N TRP A 47 -14.79 -2.32 0.85
CA TRP A 47 -15.93 -2.30 -0.06
C TRP A 47 -16.69 -0.96 -0.01
N ASP A 48 -16.77 -0.34 1.17
CA ASP A 48 -17.49 0.92 1.39
C ASP A 48 -16.58 2.14 1.17
N ASP A 49 -15.26 2.00 1.39
CA ASP A 49 -14.26 3.08 1.23
C ASP A 49 -13.01 2.64 0.46
N GLN A 50 -13.04 2.81 -0.86
CA GLN A 50 -11.93 2.43 -1.76
C GLN A 50 -10.59 3.15 -1.50
N THR A 51 -10.53 4.12 -0.59
CA THR A 51 -9.26 4.73 -0.15
C THR A 51 -8.54 3.94 0.94
N VAL A 52 -9.19 2.90 1.45
CA VAL A 52 -8.72 2.07 2.57
C VAL A 52 -8.41 0.67 2.09
N TYR A 53 -7.26 0.16 2.56
CA TYR A 53 -6.87 -1.23 2.35
C TYR A 53 -6.66 -1.93 3.69
N TYR A 54 -6.76 -3.24 3.68
CA TYR A 54 -6.40 -4.10 4.80
C TYR A 54 -5.35 -5.09 4.34
N ILE A 55 -4.30 -5.29 5.15
CA ILE A 55 -3.41 -6.44 4.99
C ILE A 55 -4.18 -7.66 5.49
N THR A 56 -4.40 -8.62 4.61
CA THR A 56 -5.28 -9.76 4.84
C THR A 56 -4.52 -11.08 4.78
N THR A 57 -5.07 -12.07 5.48
CA THR A 57 -4.64 -13.46 5.35
C THR A 57 -5.89 -14.34 5.25
N HIS A 58 -6.03 -15.10 4.17
CA HIS A 58 -7.11 -16.07 4.06
C HIS A 58 -6.72 -17.42 4.69
N ALA A 59 -7.66 -18.00 5.43
CA ALA A 59 -7.65 -19.42 5.74
C ALA A 59 -8.96 -20.03 5.23
N ASN A 60 -8.86 -20.96 4.28
CA ASN A 60 -10.02 -21.60 3.64
C ASN A 60 -11.05 -20.57 3.14
N GLU A 61 -10.61 -19.59 2.35
CA GLU A 61 -11.44 -18.54 1.72
C GLU A 61 -11.96 -17.44 2.67
N TYR A 62 -11.77 -17.54 3.99
CA TYR A 62 -12.17 -16.49 4.94
C TYR A 62 -11.00 -15.59 5.32
N THR A 63 -11.20 -14.27 5.25
CA THR A 63 -10.28 -13.29 5.84
C THR A 63 -10.27 -13.46 7.35
N VAL A 64 -9.14 -13.95 7.91
CA VAL A 64 -9.02 -14.25 9.34
C VAL A 64 -8.55 -13.04 10.16
N SER A 65 -7.88 -12.08 9.51
CA SER A 65 -7.35 -10.87 10.13
C SER A 65 -7.18 -9.78 9.08
N GLY A 66 -7.39 -8.52 9.47
CA GLY A 66 -7.23 -7.35 8.62
C GLY A 66 -6.54 -6.22 9.38
N HIS A 67 -5.37 -5.78 8.91
CA HIS A 67 -4.72 -4.56 9.42
C HIS A 67 -4.91 -3.40 8.45
N ARG A 68 -5.59 -2.35 8.90
CA ARG A 68 -5.92 -1.19 8.08
C ARG A 68 -4.69 -0.38 7.69
N ILE A 69 -4.54 -0.09 6.41
CA ILE A 69 -3.52 0.79 5.83
C ILE A 69 -4.16 1.77 4.85
N GLU A 70 -3.64 2.99 4.81
CA GLU A 70 -4.11 4.08 3.94
C GLU A 70 -2.98 4.67 3.09
N TYR A 71 -1.73 4.48 3.50
CA TYR A 71 -0.58 5.17 2.93
C TYR A 71 0.48 4.20 2.42
N LEU A 72 1.16 4.57 1.34
CA LEU A 72 2.18 3.75 0.69
C LEU A 72 3.27 3.28 1.66
N HIS A 73 3.71 4.15 2.58
CA HIS A 73 4.75 3.80 3.54
C HIS A 73 4.33 2.68 4.51
N GLN A 74 3.03 2.54 4.80
CA GLN A 74 2.54 1.47 5.66
C GLN A 74 2.62 0.13 4.93
N LEU A 75 2.27 0.10 3.63
CA LEU A 75 2.44 -1.06 2.77
C LEU A 75 3.92 -1.46 2.66
N GLN A 76 4.81 -0.49 2.41
CA GLN A 76 6.25 -0.71 2.31
C GLN A 76 6.82 -1.31 3.60
N ASN A 77 6.44 -0.77 4.75
CA ASN A 77 6.87 -1.27 6.06
C ASN A 77 6.37 -2.70 6.31
N ALA A 78 5.11 -2.98 5.98
CA ALA A 78 4.53 -4.31 6.12
C ALA A 78 5.24 -5.33 5.22
N TYR A 79 5.43 -5.00 3.95
CA TYR A 79 6.14 -5.85 2.98
C TYR A 79 7.56 -6.15 3.45
N PHE A 80 8.31 -5.14 3.91
CA PHE A 80 9.66 -5.33 4.44
C PHE A 80 9.70 -6.34 5.60
N CYS A 81 8.75 -6.22 6.53
CA CYS A 81 8.65 -7.14 7.67
C CYS A 81 8.29 -8.57 7.24
N LEU A 82 7.37 -8.73 6.27
CA LEU A 82 6.86 -10.03 5.83
C LEU A 82 7.80 -10.78 4.89
N SER A 83 8.47 -10.05 3.99
CA SER A 83 9.39 -10.60 2.98
C SER A 83 10.78 -10.95 3.51
N GLY A 84 11.03 -10.77 4.82
CA GLY A 84 12.34 -11.00 5.42
C GLY A 84 13.37 -9.90 5.11
N GLY A 85 12.93 -8.65 4.95
CA GLY A 85 13.78 -7.49 4.75
C GLY A 85 13.99 -7.07 3.29
N LYS A 86 13.10 -7.48 2.36
CA LYS A 86 13.13 -6.98 0.98
C LYS A 86 12.42 -5.63 0.91
N GLU A 87 12.97 -4.70 0.14
CA GLU A 87 12.31 -3.43 -0.13
C GLU A 87 11.24 -3.60 -1.22
N LEU A 88 10.08 -2.97 -1.02
CA LEU A 88 9.01 -2.97 -2.03
C LEU A 88 9.39 -2.02 -3.17
N GLU A 89 9.69 -2.57 -4.34
CA GLU A 89 9.96 -1.79 -5.54
C GLU A 89 8.68 -1.11 -6.03
N VAL A 90 8.77 0.19 -6.34
CA VAL A 90 7.65 0.97 -6.89
C VAL A 90 8.02 1.43 -8.29
N ASN A 91 7.34 0.88 -9.30
CA ASN A 91 7.54 1.26 -10.70
C ASN A 91 6.81 2.58 -11.00
N LEU A 92 7.44 3.72 -10.64
CA LEU A 92 6.90 5.07 -10.84
C LEU A 92 6.97 5.55 -12.30
#